data_AF-A0A346A182-F1
#
_entry.id   AF-A0A346A182-F1
#
_cell.length_a   1.000
_cell.length_b   1.000
_cell.length_c   1.000
_cell.angle_alpha   90.00
_cell.angle_beta   90.00
_cell.angle_gamma   90.00
#
_symmetry.space_group_name_H-M   'P 1'
#
loop_
_entity.id
_entity.type
_entity.pdbx_description
1 polymer ?
#
loop_
_entity_poly.entity_id
_entity_poly.type
_entity_poly.pdbx_seq_one_letter_code
_entity_poly.pdbx_strand_id
1 'polypeptide(L)'
;MSILLVRAVLWPIVLVLLSVAAVQDVRARIIPNRLVLAVAAVGLVAAAVERPAALWLSLLFAFLLLGGLGVLTHYDVLGAGDAKMIAAVTLMTPPERSAVVLFAIAMAGGVLSLGYLIAYHTLKRRNATTGTTALARWRRNERARIATGQSVPYAVAILGGAVAYYISEIQRCLSVTSCSP
;
A
#
# COMPACT_ATOMS: atom_id res chain seq x y z
N MET A 1 -0.90 -14.52 -24.86
CA MET A 1 -1.57 -15.48 -23.94
C MET A 1 -0.87 -15.56 -22.58
N SER A 2 0.46 -15.71 -22.53
CA SER A 2 1.25 -15.86 -21.29
C SER A 2 1.17 -14.67 -20.33
N ILE A 3 1.29 -13.42 -20.81
CA ILE A 3 1.30 -12.23 -19.95
C ILE A 3 -0.03 -12.00 -19.23
N LEU A 4 -1.16 -12.22 -19.89
CA LEU A 4 -2.49 -12.08 -19.26
C LEU A 4 -2.70 -13.10 -18.14
N LEU A 5 -2.24 -14.34 -18.34
CA LEU A 5 -2.27 -15.38 -17.31
C LEU A 5 -1.40 -15.01 -16.11
N VAL A 6 -0.20 -14.47 -16.37
CA VAL A 6 0.71 -14.00 -15.32
C VAL A 6 0.05 -12.89 -14.50
N ARG A 7 -0.54 -11.87 -15.14
CA ARG A 7 -1.28 -10.81 -14.44
C ARG A 7 -2.47 -11.35 -13.65
N ALA A 8 -3.26 -12.26 -14.25
CA ALA A 8 -4.42 -12.87 -13.61
C ALA A 8 -4.06 -13.66 -12.34
N VAL A 9 -2.83 -14.18 -12.24
CA VAL A 9 -2.34 -14.91 -11.07
C VAL A 9 -1.63 -13.98 -10.07
N LEU A 10 -0.71 -13.14 -10.54
CA LEU A 10 0.15 -12.35 -9.65
C LEU A 10 -0.61 -11.19 -8.99
N TRP A 11 -1.58 -10.56 -9.67
CA TRP A 11 -2.33 -9.44 -9.08
C TRP A 11 -3.16 -9.87 -7.86
N PRO A 12 -3.98 -10.95 -7.91
CA PRO A 12 -4.66 -11.45 -6.73
C PRO A 12 -3.71 -11.82 -5.59
N ILE A 13 -2.56 -12.44 -5.89
CA ILE A 13 -1.56 -12.79 -4.88
C ILE A 13 -1.07 -11.53 -4.14
N VAL A 14 -0.67 -10.49 -4.89
CA VAL A 14 -0.23 -9.22 -4.27
C VAL A 14 -1.37 -8.55 -3.50
N LEU A 15 -2.60 -8.55 -4.02
CA LEU A 15 -3.75 -7.99 -3.30
C LEU A 15 -4.03 -8.72 -1.98
N VAL A 16 -3.88 -10.05 -1.95
CA VAL A 16 -3.99 -10.84 -0.72
C VAL A 16 -2.86 -10.46 0.25
N LEU A 17 -1.60 -10.39 -0.21
CA LEU A 17 -0.48 -9.99 0.63
C LEU A 17 -0.65 -8.57 1.20
N LEU A 18 -1.10 -7.62 0.38
CA LEU A 18 -1.41 -6.25 0.78
C LEU A 18 -2.58 -6.20 1.77
N SER A 19 -3.59 -7.04 1.60
CA SER A 19 -4.71 -7.16 2.54
C SER A 19 -4.24 -7.69 3.90
N VAL A 20 -3.36 -8.69 3.90
CA VAL A 20 -2.75 -9.20 5.14
C VAL A 20 -1.89 -8.11 5.81
N ALA A 21 -1.12 -7.34 5.03
CA ALA A 21 -0.34 -6.21 5.55
C ALA A 21 -1.27 -5.14 6.16
N ALA A 22 -2.35 -4.76 5.47
CA ALA A 22 -3.34 -3.82 5.96
C ALA A 22 -4.01 -4.28 7.26
N VAL A 23 -4.37 -5.56 7.37
CA VAL A 23 -4.94 -6.12 8.60
C VAL A 23 -3.94 -6.08 9.76
N GLN A 24 -2.67 -6.40 9.50
CA GLN A 24 -1.63 -6.36 10.52
C GLN A 24 -1.30 -4.93 10.96
N ASP A 25 -1.29 -3.99 10.02
CA ASP A 25 -1.06 -2.58 10.29
C ASP A 25 -2.22 -1.95 11.09
N VAL A 26 -3.48 -2.29 10.77
CA VAL A 26 -4.64 -1.88 11.57
C VAL A 26 -4.58 -2.43 13.00
N ARG A 27 -4.14 -3.69 13.17
CA ARG A 27 -4.10 -4.33 14.50
C ARG A 27 -2.90 -3.86 15.33
N ALA A 28 -1.71 -3.95 14.75
CA ALA A 28 -0.44 -3.84 15.46
C ALA A 28 0.41 -2.63 15.05
N ARG A 29 0.02 -1.86 14.02
CA ARG A 29 0.84 -0.75 13.46
C ARG A 29 2.22 -1.20 13.01
N ILE A 30 2.31 -2.45 12.55
CA ILE A 30 3.57 -3.08 12.12
C ILE A 30 3.32 -3.78 10.80
N ILE A 31 4.11 -3.42 9.80
CA ILE A 31 4.23 -4.14 8.53
C ILE A 31 5.47 -5.04 8.64
N PRO A 32 5.33 -6.37 8.75
CA PRO A 32 6.49 -7.24 8.91
C PRO A 32 7.28 -7.36 7.60
N ASN A 33 8.61 -7.37 7.72
CA ASN A 33 9.52 -7.45 6.57
C ASN A 33 9.25 -8.66 5.66
N ARG A 34 8.77 -9.78 6.20
CA ARG A 34 8.38 -10.96 5.41
C ARG A 34 7.29 -10.67 4.37
N LEU A 35 6.32 -9.80 4.67
CA LEU A 35 5.28 -9.43 3.71
C LEU A 35 5.84 -8.49 2.64
N VAL A 36 6.69 -7.55 3.05
CA VAL A 36 7.41 -6.67 2.11
C VAL A 36 8.23 -7.50 1.11
N LEU A 37 9.01 -8.45 1.62
CA LEU A 37 9.82 -9.34 0.79
C LEU A 37 8.96 -10.22 -0.11
N ALA A 38 7.82 -10.73 0.37
CA ALA A 38 6.89 -11.50 -0.45
C ALA A 38 6.32 -10.66 -1.60
N VAL A 39 5.88 -9.42 -1.34
CA VAL A 39 5.40 -8.52 -2.40
C VAL A 39 6.52 -8.15 -3.36
N ALA A 40 7.73 -7.86 -2.87
CA ALA A 40 8.88 -7.57 -3.72
C ALA A 40 9.26 -8.76 -4.61
N ALA A 41 9.22 -9.99 -4.08
CA ALA A 41 9.48 -11.20 -4.84
C ALA A 41 8.45 -11.40 -5.95
N VAL A 42 7.16 -11.23 -5.64
CA VAL A 42 6.10 -11.32 -6.64
C VAL A 42 6.25 -10.22 -7.71
N GLY A 43 6.56 -8.99 -7.30
CA GLY A 43 6.85 -7.88 -8.22
C GLY A 43 8.06 -8.14 -9.12
N LEU A 44 9.12 -8.76 -8.58
CA LEU A 44 10.30 -9.13 -9.34
C LEU A 44 9.98 -10.20 -10.39
N VAL A 45 9.20 -11.22 -10.02
CA VAL A 45 8.73 -12.25 -10.97
C VAL A 45 7.87 -11.60 -12.06
N ALA A 46 6.95 -10.71 -11.70
CA ALA A 46 6.15 -9.97 -12.67
C ALA A 46 7.03 -9.16 -13.64
N ALA A 47 8.00 -8.40 -13.11
CA ALA A 47 8.91 -7.60 -13.93
C ALA A 47 9.80 -8.49 -14.84
N ALA A 48 10.30 -9.62 -14.34
CA ALA A 48 11.13 -10.52 -15.13
C ALA A 48 10.37 -11.20 -16.26
N VAL A 49 9.09 -11.52 -16.06
CA VAL A 49 8.26 -12.20 -17.06
C VAL A 49 7.66 -11.22 -18.06
N GLU A 50 7.14 -10.08 -17.60
CA GLU A 50 6.47 -9.10 -18.47
C GLU A 50 7.46 -8.19 -19.20
N ARG A 51 8.58 -7.85 -18.56
CA ARG A 51 9.52 -6.83 -19.07
C ARG A 51 10.98 -7.16 -18.76
N PRO A 52 11.50 -8.31 -19.25
CA PRO A 52 12.85 -8.78 -18.92
C PRO A 52 13.95 -7.76 -19.25
N ALA A 53 13.83 -7.06 -20.37
CA ALA A 53 14.81 -6.04 -20.78
C ALA A 53 14.80 -4.79 -19.87
N ALA A 54 13.68 -4.48 -19.22
CA ALA A 54 13.51 -3.34 -18.32
C ALA A 54 13.55 -3.73 -16.83
N LEU A 55 13.94 -4.97 -16.52
CA LEU A 55 14.05 -5.47 -15.14
C LEU A 55 15.01 -4.62 -14.31
N TRP A 56 16.19 -4.30 -14.87
CA TRP A 56 17.18 -3.44 -14.23
C TRP A 56 16.67 -2.04 -13.97
N LEU A 57 15.87 -1.48 -14.88
CA LEU A 57 15.25 -0.17 -14.68
C LEU A 57 14.21 -0.22 -13.54
N SER A 58 13.44 -1.30 -13.44
CA SER A 58 12.47 -1.51 -12.35
C SER A 58 13.16 -1.62 -10.99
N LEU A 59 14.26 -2.36 -10.92
CA LEU A 59 15.07 -2.51 -9.71
C LEU A 59 15.74 -1.20 -9.31
N LEU A 60 16.34 -0.49 -10.27
CA LEU A 60 16.94 0.81 -10.04
C LEU A 60 15.91 1.81 -9.53
N PHE A 61 14.72 1.86 -10.15
CA PHE A 61 13.64 2.72 -9.71
C PHE A 61 13.20 2.40 -8.28
N ALA A 62 12.94 1.13 -7.96
CA ALA A 62 12.55 0.71 -6.61
C ALA A 62 13.64 1.03 -5.57
N PHE A 63 14.92 0.88 -5.93
CA PHE A 63 16.05 1.22 -5.07
C PHE A 63 16.14 2.72 -4.80
N LEU A 64 16.07 3.56 -5.86
CA LEU A 64 16.07 5.02 -5.73
C LEU A 64 14.87 5.51 -4.93
N LEU A 65 13.69 4.93 -5.17
CA LEU A 65 12.48 5.26 -4.43
C LEU A 65 12.61 4.88 -2.95
N LEU A 66 13.15 3.70 -2.64
CA LEU A 66 13.42 3.30 -1.26
C LEU A 66 14.40 4.26 -0.57
N GLY A 67 15.47 4.69 -1.27
CA GLY A 67 16.41 5.68 -0.76
C GLY A 67 15.74 7.03 -0.50
N GLY A 68 14.97 7.54 -1.46
CA GLY A 68 14.23 8.80 -1.34
C GLY A 68 13.20 8.79 -0.22
N LEU A 69 12.38 7.73 -0.14
CA LEU A 69 11.45 7.54 0.97
C LEU A 69 12.19 7.32 2.30
N GLY A 70 13.38 6.72 2.27
CA GLY A 70 14.27 6.58 3.41
C GLY A 70 14.64 7.93 4.04
N VAL A 71 14.88 8.96 3.22
CA VAL A 71 15.10 10.33 3.70
C VAL A 71 13.86 10.84 4.43
N LEU A 72 12.65 10.62 3.89
CA LEU A 72 11.40 11.00 4.57
C LEU A 72 11.20 10.24 5.89
N THR A 73 11.61 8.97 5.95
CA THR A 73 11.55 8.18 7.19
C THR A 73 12.53 8.67 8.23
N HIS A 74 13.67 9.24 7.83
CA HIS A 74 14.64 9.84 8.75
C HIS A 74 14.09 11.09 9.44
N TYR A 75 13.21 11.84 8.76
CA TYR A 75 12.52 13.01 9.31
C TYR A 75 11.17 12.68 9.98
N ASP A 76 10.90 11.40 10.29
CA ASP A 76 9.63 10.93 10.88
C ASP A 76 8.35 11.31 10.09
N VAL A 77 8.49 11.63 8.80
CA VAL A 77 7.36 11.98 7.93
C VAL A 77 6.58 10.75 7.49
N LEU A 78 7.30 9.64 7.28
CA LEU A 78 6.74 8.38 6.79
C LEU A 78 7.29 7.20 7.61
N GLY A 79 6.47 6.18 7.86
CA GLY A 79 6.91 4.97 8.54
C GLY A 79 7.92 4.18 7.70
N ALA A 80 9.00 3.69 8.32
CA ALA A 80 10.00 2.87 7.62
C ALA A 80 9.40 1.58 7.02
N GLY A 81 8.33 1.05 7.62
CA GLY A 81 7.57 -0.07 7.05
C GLY A 81 6.87 0.32 5.75
N ASP A 82 6.22 1.49 5.73
CA ASP A 82 5.48 2.01 4.58
C ASP A 82 6.41 2.31 3.41
N ALA A 83 7.55 2.96 3.67
CA ALA A 83 8.55 3.25 2.65
C ALA A 83 9.02 1.98 1.92
N LYS A 84 9.33 0.92 2.68
CA LYS A 84 9.73 -0.37 2.14
C LYS A 84 8.62 -1.03 1.34
N MET A 85 7.39 -0.94 1.84
CA MET A 85 6.23 -1.54 1.19
C MET A 85 5.86 -0.84 -0.12
N ILE A 86 5.92 0.49 -0.15
CA ILE A 86 5.71 1.29 -1.36
C ILE A 86 6.76 0.92 -2.41
N ALA A 87 8.04 0.85 -2.03
CA ALA A 87 9.11 0.44 -2.94
C ALA A 87 8.85 -0.98 -3.50
N ALA A 88 8.45 -1.93 -2.65
CA ALA A 88 8.10 -3.29 -3.08
C ALA A 88 6.92 -3.31 -4.07
N VAL A 89 5.88 -2.52 -3.84
CA VAL A 89 4.72 -2.42 -4.76
C VAL A 89 5.14 -1.88 -6.13
N THR A 90 6.06 -0.92 -6.19
CA THR A 90 6.50 -0.36 -7.49
C THR A 90 7.24 -1.35 -8.37
N LEU A 91 7.82 -2.44 -7.82
CA LEU A 91 8.38 -3.52 -8.64
C LEU A 91 7.30 -4.22 -9.47
N MET A 92 6.07 -4.26 -8.98
CA MET A 92 4.94 -4.85 -9.71
C MET A 92 4.49 -3.97 -10.89
N THR A 93 4.78 -2.67 -10.87
CA THR A 93 4.31 -1.70 -11.85
C THR A 93 5.42 -1.28 -12.81
N PRO A 94 5.15 -1.08 -14.10
CA PRO A 94 6.15 -0.54 -15.02
C PRO A 94 6.71 0.81 -14.50
N PRO A 95 8.01 1.10 -14.66
CA PRO A 95 8.60 2.36 -14.22
C PRO A 95 7.82 3.59 -14.73
N GLU A 96 7.34 3.53 -15.96
CA GLU A 96 6.59 4.60 -16.63
C GLU A 96 5.21 4.83 -16.00
N ARG A 97 4.67 3.82 -15.32
CA ARG A 97 3.38 3.85 -14.61
C ARG A 97 3.54 3.98 -13.10
N SER A 98 4.76 3.94 -12.58
CA SER A 98 5.01 3.99 -11.14
C SER A 98 4.53 5.29 -10.50
N ALA A 99 4.59 6.41 -11.23
CA ALA A 99 4.01 7.68 -10.78
C ALA A 99 2.49 7.60 -10.57
N VAL A 100 1.77 6.82 -11.38
CA VAL A 100 0.31 6.66 -11.28
C VAL A 100 -0.07 5.91 -10.00
N VAL A 101 0.63 4.79 -9.71
CA VAL A 101 0.37 4.03 -8.48
C VAL A 101 0.77 4.83 -7.24
N LEU A 102 1.90 5.55 -7.28
CA LEU A 102 2.33 6.40 -6.16
C LEU A 102 1.33 7.52 -5.89
N PHE A 103 0.82 8.16 -6.94
CA PHE A 103 -0.22 9.17 -6.81
C PHE A 103 -1.52 8.57 -6.23
N ALA A 104 -1.93 7.39 -6.70
CA ALA A 104 -3.11 6.70 -6.16
C ALA A 104 -2.94 6.35 -4.67
N ILE A 105 -1.76 5.87 -4.25
CA ILE A 105 -1.43 5.60 -2.85
C ILE A 105 -1.46 6.90 -2.03
N ALA A 106 -0.86 7.97 -2.54
CA ALA A 106 -0.84 9.27 -1.87
C ALA A 106 -2.26 9.84 -1.67
N MET A 107 -3.13 9.73 -2.68
CA MET A 107 -4.54 10.14 -2.60
C MET A 107 -5.32 9.29 -1.58
N ALA A 108 -5.14 7.96 -1.62
CA ALA A 108 -5.76 7.07 -0.64
C ALA A 108 -5.27 7.39 0.79
N GLY A 109 -3.98 7.71 0.94
CA GLY A 109 -3.36 8.13 2.21
C GLY A 109 -3.89 9.47 2.70
N GLY A 110 -4.10 10.43 1.80
CA GLY A 110 -4.71 11.72 2.11
C GLY A 110 -6.15 11.56 2.62
N VAL A 111 -6.97 10.77 1.92
CA VAL A 111 -8.35 10.47 2.35
C VAL A 111 -8.36 9.76 3.71
N LEU A 112 -7.50 8.76 3.90
CA LEU A 112 -7.36 8.06 5.18
C LEU A 112 -6.97 9.02 6.31
N SER A 113 -5.97 9.88 6.07
CA SER A 113 -5.46 10.84 7.05
C SER A 113 -6.51 11.89 7.42
N LEU A 114 -7.29 12.38 6.44
CA LEU A 114 -8.42 13.28 6.69
C LEU A 114 -9.47 12.60 7.58
N GLY A 115 -9.82 11.34 7.32
CA GLY A 115 -10.72 10.57 8.16
C GLY A 115 -10.22 10.44 9.60
N TYR A 116 -8.94 10.15 9.78
CA TYR A 116 -8.30 10.07 11.10
C TYR A 116 -8.21 11.43 11.80
N LEU A 117 -7.98 12.52 11.06
CA LEU A 117 -7.95 13.88 11.61
C LEU A 117 -9.33 14.33 12.11
N ILE A 118 -10.39 14.04 11.33
CA ILE A 118 -11.77 14.29 11.76
C ILE A 118 -12.09 13.45 13.00
N ALA A 119 -11.68 12.17 13.02
CA ALA A 119 -11.84 11.30 14.18
C ALA A 119 -11.09 11.85 15.41
N TYR A 120 -9.87 12.36 15.24
CA TYR A 120 -9.08 12.97 16.32
C TYR A 120 -9.80 14.16 16.96
N HIS A 121 -10.27 15.11 16.14
CA HIS A 121 -10.96 16.30 16.65
C HIS A 121 -12.31 15.99 17.29
N THR A 122 -13.03 14.97 16.80
CA THR A 122 -14.32 14.56 17.36
C THR A 122 -14.17 13.74 18.65
N LEU A 123 -13.15 12.89 18.74
CA LEU A 123 -12.89 12.04 19.91
C LEU A 123 -12.28 12.81 21.08
N LYS A 124 -11.45 13.81 20.81
CA LYS A 124 -10.92 14.71 21.85
C LYS A 124 -12.04 15.39 22.67
N ARG A 125 -13.23 15.52 22.09
CA ARG A 125 -14.41 16.16 22.70
C ARG A 125 -15.34 15.20 23.46
N ARG A 126 -15.08 13.89 23.47
CA ARG A 126 -16.06 12.88 23.91
C ARG A 126 -15.52 11.95 25.01
N ASN A 127 -16.27 11.81 26.11
CA ASN A 127 -15.93 10.90 27.21
C ASN A 127 -15.91 9.42 26.78
N ALA A 128 -15.02 8.64 27.40
CA ALA A 128 -14.73 7.26 27.05
C ALA A 128 -15.97 6.34 27.15
N THR A 129 -16.18 5.50 26.13
CA THR A 129 -17.27 4.52 26.10
C THR A 129 -16.90 3.25 26.87
N THR A 130 -17.73 2.85 27.83
CA THR A 130 -17.63 1.60 28.60
C THR A 130 -18.33 0.46 27.87
N GLY A 131 -17.57 -0.50 27.33
CA GLY A 131 -18.13 -1.73 26.75
C GLY A 131 -17.14 -2.88 26.81
N THR A 132 -17.56 -4.08 27.20
CA THR A 132 -16.66 -5.20 27.55
C THR A 132 -16.35 -6.17 26.40
N THR A 133 -17.05 -6.07 25.27
CA THR A 133 -16.86 -6.99 24.13
C THR A 133 -15.50 -6.83 23.46
N ALA A 134 -15.04 -7.86 22.72
CA ALA A 134 -13.78 -7.80 21.96
C ALA A 134 -13.75 -6.64 20.97
N LEU A 135 -14.86 -6.40 20.26
CA LEU A 135 -15.03 -5.26 19.36
C LEU A 135 -14.99 -3.92 20.11
N ALA A 136 -15.61 -3.83 21.30
CA ALA A 136 -15.55 -2.63 22.12
C ALA A 136 -14.13 -2.35 22.65
N ARG A 137 -13.37 -3.39 23.03
CA ARG A 137 -11.95 -3.27 23.38
C ARG A 137 -11.12 -2.74 22.22
N TRP A 138 -11.28 -3.32 21.03
CA TRP A 138 -10.56 -2.85 19.84
C TRP A 138 -10.90 -1.40 19.50
N ARG A 139 -12.20 -1.03 19.49
CA ARG A 139 -12.63 0.37 19.27
C ARG A 139 -12.07 1.33 20.31
N ARG A 140 -11.98 0.93 21.59
CA ARG A 140 -11.37 1.75 22.64
C ARG A 140 -9.88 1.95 22.39
N ASN A 141 -9.15 0.88 22.08
CA ASN A 141 -7.73 0.96 21.77
C ASN A 141 -7.51 1.87 20.57
N GLU A 142 -8.27 1.69 19.49
CA GLU A 142 -8.15 2.54 18.29
C GLU A 142 -8.50 4.00 18.59
N ARG A 143 -9.55 4.26 19.37
CA ARG A 143 -9.87 5.63 19.83
C ARG A 143 -8.76 6.23 20.68
N ALA A 144 -8.15 5.46 21.57
CA ALA A 144 -7.02 5.92 22.37
C ALA A 144 -5.83 6.28 21.48
N ARG A 145 -5.48 5.42 20.51
CA ARG A 145 -4.43 5.68 19.52
C ARG A 145 -4.66 6.98 18.75
N ILE A 146 -5.89 7.15 18.24
CA ILE A 146 -6.30 8.37 17.53
C ILE A 146 -6.18 9.58 18.45
N ALA A 147 -6.72 9.52 19.67
CA ALA A 147 -6.70 10.62 20.64
C ALA A 147 -5.28 11.00 21.11
N THR A 148 -4.33 10.07 21.07
CA THR A 148 -2.91 10.33 21.32
C THR A 148 -2.13 10.78 20.09
N GLY A 149 -2.77 10.89 18.92
CA GLY A 149 -2.12 11.29 17.68
C GLY A 149 -1.13 10.25 17.13
N GLN A 150 -1.34 8.96 17.41
CA GLN A 150 -0.49 7.91 16.84
C GLN A 150 -0.67 7.80 15.31
N SER A 151 0.33 7.21 14.66
CA SER A 151 0.36 7.00 13.21
C SER A 151 -0.88 6.27 12.69
N VAL A 152 -1.29 6.64 11.47
CA VAL A 152 -2.40 6.03 10.72
C VAL A 152 -1.96 4.71 10.08
N PRO A 153 -2.87 3.74 9.87
CA PRO A 153 -2.52 2.48 9.21
C PRO A 153 -2.34 2.69 7.70
N TYR A 154 -1.15 3.14 7.31
CA TYR A 154 -0.85 3.52 5.93
C TYR A 154 -0.86 2.32 4.96
N ALA A 155 -0.71 1.08 5.42
CA ALA A 155 -0.88 -0.10 4.56
C ALA A 155 -2.28 -0.19 3.93
N VAL A 156 -3.31 0.40 4.56
CA VAL A 156 -4.66 0.51 3.98
C VAL A 156 -4.65 1.44 2.76
N ALA A 157 -3.88 2.53 2.82
CA ALA A 157 -3.71 3.45 1.70
C ALA A 157 -2.91 2.82 0.57
N ILE A 158 -1.86 2.05 0.90
CA ILE A 158 -1.08 1.29 -0.10
C ILE A 158 -1.98 0.30 -0.84
N LEU A 159 -2.79 -0.48 -0.10
CA LEU A 159 -3.77 -1.40 -0.69
C LEU A 159 -4.77 -0.65 -1.58
N GLY A 160 -5.34 0.45 -1.09
CA GLY A 160 -6.31 1.26 -1.84
C GLY A 160 -5.73 1.81 -3.15
N GLY A 161 -4.50 2.32 -3.11
CA GLY A 161 -3.78 2.79 -4.29
C GLY A 161 -3.46 1.68 -5.29
N ALA A 162 -3.04 0.50 -4.80
CA ALA A 162 -2.78 -0.67 -5.65
C ALA A 162 -4.08 -1.18 -6.34
N VAL A 163 -5.18 -1.25 -5.60
CA VAL A 163 -6.50 -1.63 -6.15
C VAL A 163 -6.94 -0.62 -7.22
N ALA A 164 -6.86 0.68 -6.93
CA ALA A 164 -7.21 1.72 -7.90
C ALA A 164 -6.36 1.64 -9.17
N TYR A 165 -5.06 1.38 -9.02
CA TYR A 165 -4.15 1.17 -10.15
C TYR A 165 -4.57 -0.03 -11.00
N TYR A 166 -4.81 -1.20 -10.40
CA TYR A 166 -5.21 -2.39 -11.15
C TYR A 166 -6.57 -2.23 -11.84
N ILE A 167 -7.54 -1.57 -11.19
CA ILE A 167 -8.82 -1.23 -11.82
C ILE A 167 -8.60 -0.36 -13.06
N SER A 168 -7.75 0.67 -12.95
CA SER A 168 -7.46 1.57 -14.08
C SER A 168 -6.83 0.84 -15.26
N GLU A 169 -6.01 -0.18 -14.98
CA GLU A 169 -5.35 -0.98 -16.01
C GLU A 169 -6.32 -1.97 -16.68
N ILE A 170 -7.24 -2.57 -15.91
CA ILE A 170 -8.34 -3.38 -16.45
C ILE A 170 -9.22 -2.51 -17.36
N GLN A 171 -9.59 -1.31 -16.93
CA GLN A 171 -10.40 -0.40 -17.71
C GLN A 171 -9.72 -0.02 -19.04
N ARG A 172 -8.40 0.21 -19.04
CA ARG A 172 -7.64 0.46 -20.28
C ARG A 172 -7.67 -0.74 -21.23
N CYS A 173 -7.49 -1.94 -20.70
CA CYS A 173 -7.61 -3.18 -21.48
C CYS A 173 -9.03 -3.41 -22.03
N LEU A 174 -10.07 -2.94 -21.35
CA LEU A 174 -11.47 -3.07 -21.82
C LEU A 174 -11.87 -1.98 -22.82
N SER A 175 -11.33 -0.77 -22.68
CA SER A 175 -11.71 0.42 -23.48
C SER A 175 -10.90 0.59 -24.77
N VAL A 176 -9.68 0.05 -24.82
CA VAL A 176 -8.84 0.00 -26.01
C VAL A 176 -8.75 -1.48 -26.41
N THR A 177 -9.14 -1.85 -27.61
CA THR A 177 -9.08 -3.23 -28.18
C THR A 177 -7.66 -3.80 -28.33
N SER A 178 -6.70 -3.33 -27.53
CA SER A 178 -5.32 -3.77 -27.48
C SER A 178 -4.79 -3.53 -26.07
N CYS A 179 -4.76 -4.58 -25.24
CA CYS A 179 -3.82 -4.62 -24.13
C CYS A 179 -2.41 -4.53 -24.73
N SER A 180 -1.68 -3.45 -24.47
CA SER A 180 -0.32 -3.29 -24.98
C SER A 180 0.56 -4.43 -24.42
N PRO A 181 1.39 -5.07 -25.26
CA PRO A 181 2.32 -6.11 -24.85
C PRO A 181 3.32 -5.62 -23.80
#